data_AF-A0A0Q6BJW7-F1
#
_entry.id   AF-A0A0Q6BJW7-F1
#
_cell.length_a   1.000
_cell.length_b   1.000
_cell.length_c   1.000
_cell.angle_alpha   90.00
_cell.angle_beta   90.00
_cell.angle_gamma   90.00
#
_symmetry.space_group_name_H-M   'P 1'
#
loop_
_entity.id
_entity.type
_entity.pdbx_description
1 polymer ?
#
loop_
_entity_poly.entity_id
_entity_poly.type
_entity_poly.pdbx_seq_one_letter_code
_entity_poly.pdbx_strand_id
1 'polypeptide(L)' 'MTTALKEAKLEAHLDAVEKHKALLEKLHLNGNQHLDEVNSSLQELTLTLEEYLKIIGIP' A
#
# COMPACT_ATOMS: atom_id res chain seq x y z
N MET A 1 17.22 16.23 -0.90
CA MET A 1 16.88 14.84 -1.29
C MET A 1 16.90 14.75 -2.80
N THR A 2 17.82 13.95 -3.34
CA THR A 2 18.05 13.75 -4.78
C THR A 2 16.84 13.08 -5.43
N THR A 3 16.48 13.52 -6.63
CA THR A 3 15.32 13.08 -7.41
C THR A 3 15.20 11.56 -7.51
N ALA A 4 16.34 10.86 -7.61
CA ALA A 4 16.43 9.40 -7.62
C ALA A 4 15.83 8.72 -6.38
N LEU A 5 15.92 9.33 -5.19
CA LEU A 5 15.33 8.77 -3.97
C LEU A 5 13.80 8.88 -4.00
N LYS A 6 13.27 9.94 -4.62
CA LYS A 6 11.82 10.12 -4.78
C LYS A 6 11.26 9.14 -5.81
N GLU A 7 11.97 8.92 -6.91
CA GLU A 7 11.59 7.95 -7.94
C GLU A 7 11.62 6.52 -7.40
N ALA A 8 12.68 6.13 -6.67
CA ALA A 8 12.77 4.81 -6.06
C ALA A 8 11.66 4.56 -5.01
N LYS A 9 11.30 5.59 -4.22
CA LYS A 9 10.15 5.50 -3.33
C LYS A 9 8.85 5.35 -4.12
N LEU A 10 8.63 6.19 -5.12
CA LEU A 10 7.41 6.14 -5.94
C LEU A 10 7.20 4.77 -6.57
N GLU A 11 8.26 4.16 -7.10
CA GLU A 11 8.23 2.82 -7.68
C GLU A 11 7.90 1.75 -6.63
N ALA A 12 8.49 1.82 -5.44
CA ALA A 12 8.16 0.93 -4.32
C ALA A 12 6.70 1.05 -3.87
N HIS A 13 6.14 2.27 -3.89
CA HIS A 13 4.73 2.48 -3.54
C HIS A 13 3.77 2.00 -4.63
N LEU A 14 4.12 2.18 -5.91
CA LEU A 14 3.35 1.61 -7.02
C LEU A 14 3.33 0.08 -6.93
N ASP A 15 4.46 -0.55 -6.66
CA ASP A 15 4.56 -2.00 -6.50
C ASP A 15 3.76 -2.51 -5.29
N ALA A 16 3.75 -1.77 -4.18
CA ALA A 16 2.93 -2.09 -3.01
C ALA A 16 1.42 -2.01 -3.33
N VAL A 17 0.99 -0.98 -4.08
CA VAL A 17 -0.41 -0.82 -4.52
C VAL A 17 -0.83 -1.94 -5.47
N GLU A 18 0.04 -2.31 -6.43
CA GLU A 18 -0.22 -3.40 -7.38
C GLU A 18 -0.39 -4.75 -6.65
N LYS A 19 0.48 -5.04 -5.68
CA LYS A 19 0.40 -6.23 -4.82
C LYS A 19 -0.89 -6.26 -4.01
N HIS A 20 -1.29 -5.13 -3.45
CA HIS A 20 -2.53 -5.02 -2.69
C HIS A 20 -3.76 -5.27 -3.58
N LYS A 21 -3.76 -4.73 -4.80
CA LYS A 21 -4.81 -4.97 -5.79
C LYS A 21 -4.91 -6.46 -6.17
N ALA A 22 -3.77 -7.10 -6.44
CA ALA A 22 -3.72 -8.52 -6.75
C ALA A 22 -4.19 -9.41 -5.58
N LEU A 23 -3.89 -9.01 -4.34
CA LEU A 23 -4.39 -9.68 -3.14
C LEU A 23 -5.92 -9.58 -3.09
N LEU A 24 -6.47 -8.36 -3.21
CA LEU A 24 -7.91 -8.08 -3.20
C LEU A 24 -8.67 -8.86 -4.29
N GLU A 25 -8.10 -8.94 -5.50
CA GLU A 25 -8.67 -9.74 -6.59
C GLU A 25 -8.71 -11.25 -6.25
N LYS A 26 -7.65 -11.79 -5.61
CA LYS A 26 -7.63 -13.19 -5.13
C LYS A 26 -8.60 -13.43 -3.97
N LEU A 27 -8.79 -12.46 -3.09
CA LEU A 27 -9.70 -12.54 -1.94
C LEU A 27 -11.16 -12.53 -2.36
N HIS A 28 -11.52 -11.72 -3.36
CA HIS A 28 -12.83 -11.75 -3.98
C HIS A 28 -13.16 -13.13 -4.59
N LEU A 29 -12.14 -13.92 -4.96
CA LEU A 29 -12.31 -15.27 -5.49
C LEU A 29 -12.37 -16.36 -4.39
N ASN A 30 -11.75 -16.15 -3.22
CA ASN A 30 -11.48 -17.20 -2.22
C ASN A 30 -12.20 -17.07 -0.87
N GLY A 31 -13.21 -16.20 -0.73
CA GLY A 31 -14.18 -16.21 0.38
C GLY A 31 -13.59 -16.49 1.79
N ASN A 32 -13.17 -15.43 2.48
CA ASN A 32 -12.77 -15.43 3.91
C ASN A 32 -11.51 -16.23 4.33
N GLN A 33 -10.76 -16.86 3.43
CA GLN A 33 -9.56 -17.63 3.83
C GLN A 33 -8.29 -16.82 4.11
N HIS A 34 -8.19 -15.54 3.70
CA HIS A 34 -6.96 -14.74 3.84
C HIS A 34 -7.19 -13.38 4.53
N LEU A 35 -8.17 -13.31 5.46
CA LEU A 35 -8.50 -12.06 6.17
C LEU A 35 -7.33 -11.48 6.98
N ASP A 36 -6.42 -12.33 7.48
CA ASP A 36 -5.22 -11.87 8.20
C ASP A 36 -4.22 -11.18 7.27
N GLU A 37 -4.02 -11.72 6.06
CA GLU A 37 -3.17 -11.10 5.03
C GLU A 37 -3.76 -9.77 4.53
N VAL A 38 -5.10 -9.69 4.45
CA VAL A 38 -5.82 -8.43 4.16
C VAL A 38 -5.56 -7.40 5.22
N ASN A 39 -5.72 -7.78 6.48
CA ASN A 39 -5.62 -6.84 7.59
C ASN A 39 -4.19 -6.29 7.67
N SER A 40 -3.18 -7.12 7.44
CA SER A 40 -1.77 -6.70 7.37
C SER A 40 -1.52 -5.76 6.18
N SER A 41 -2.03 -6.09 4.99
CA SER A 41 -1.89 -5.26 3.79
C SER A 41 -2.60 -3.91 3.91
N LEU A 42 -3.78 -3.87 4.55
CA LEU A 42 -4.50 -2.64 4.85
C LEU A 42 -3.74 -1.79 5.87
N GLN A 43 -3.16 -2.38 6.91
CA GLN A 43 -2.34 -1.64 7.87
C GLN A 43 -1.11 -1.00 7.22
N GLU A 44 -0.39 -1.73 6.35
CA GLU A 44 0.76 -1.17 5.62
C GLU A 44 0.35 -0.03 4.68
N LEU A 45 -0.79 -0.18 3.99
CA LEU A 45 -1.32 0.87 3.12
C LEU A 45 -1.74 2.11 3.93
N THR A 46 -2.39 1.93 5.08
CA THR A 46 -2.80 3.05 5.96
C THR A 46 -1.60 3.80 6.52
N LEU A 47 -0.56 3.09 7.00
CA LEU A 47 0.69 3.71 7.46
C LEU A 47 1.35 4.53 6.35
N THR A 48 1.41 3.97 5.15
CA THR A 48 1.96 4.63 3.98
C THR A 48 1.17 5.90 3.63
N LEU A 49 -0.17 5.81 3.64
CA LEU A 49 -1.06 6.95 3.38
C LEU A 49 -0.92 8.04 4.45
N GLU A 50 -0.81 7.69 5.72
CA GLU A 50 -0.57 8.67 6.79
C GLU A 50 0.74 9.43 6.59
N GLU A 51 1.83 8.75 6.19
CA GLU A 51 3.09 9.41 5.90
C GLU A 51 2.94 10.38 4.71
N TYR A 52 2.21 9.98 3.67
CA TYR A 52 1.91 10.85 2.54
C TYR A 52 1.07 12.06 2.93
N LEU A 53 0.02 11.86 3.73
CA LEU A 53 -0.88 12.92 4.21
C LEU A 53 -0.12 13.95 5.07
N LYS A 54 0.77 13.48 5.95
CA LYS A 54 1.69 14.34 6.73
C LYS A 54 2.60 15.18 5.83
N ILE A 55 3.09 14.64 4.71
CA ILE A 55 3.93 15.38 3.75
C ILE A 55 3.14 16.49 3.05
N ILE A 56 1.85 16.28 2.77
CA ILE A 56 0.99 17.27 2.09
C ILE A 56 0.20 18.17 3.04
N GLY A 57 0.42 18.05 4.37
CA GLY A 57 -0.12 18.96 5.38
C GLY A 57 -1.61 18.77 5.68
N ILE A 58 -2.17 17.60 5.32
CA ILE A 58 -3.53 17.21 5.68
C ILE A 58 -3.42 16.28 6.90
N PRO A 59 -4.00 16.65 8.07
CA PRO A 59 -3.93 15.83 9.27
C PRO A 59 -4.65 14.48 9.11
#